data_AF-E3MJS9-F1
#
_entry.id   AF-E3MJS9-F1
#
_cell.length_a   1.000
_cell.length_b   1.000
_cell.length_c   1.000
_cell.angle_alpha   90.00
_cell.angle_beta   90.00
_cell.angle_gamma   90.00
#
_symmetry.space_group_name_H-M   'P 1'
#
loop_
_entity.id
_entity.type
_entity.pdbx_description
1 polymer ?
#
loop_
_entity_poly.entity_id
_entity_poly.type
_entity_poly.pdbx_seq_one_letter_code
_entity_poly.pdbx_strand_id
1 'polypeptide(L)'
;MMILRNCALILAAVALVYTKPVQNVDLAAVNTFLTNLAATDVRTDSMVTLSYQNMASKKNPDHDNAKDPLFTSVDASVYGSATYIVIADLLPFFQFDCDQPIPTSNNGYLDAVDSFLTNYINSDAVKAAWTFLQAQGVSTNDATAFRTQLKNLWFTPYARNSVLGSNGFKSVFVGEASGTVMNRFANWFGFYIQENSKTFDYHGWFTKLNVSALFQFDCCLAFTDIEK
;
A
#
# COMPACT_ATOMS: atom_id res chain seq x y z
N MET A 1 9.10 -14.26 -7.63
CA MET A 1 8.11 -13.41 -6.94
C MET A 1 7.55 -12.43 -7.96
N MET A 2 6.23 -12.34 -8.19
CA MET A 2 5.71 -11.18 -8.93
C MET A 2 5.51 -10.10 -7.87
N ILE A 3 6.62 -9.53 -7.40
CA ILE A 3 6.56 -8.23 -6.76
C ILE A 3 6.29 -7.27 -7.90
N LEU A 4 5.02 -7.19 -8.26
CA LEU A 4 4.54 -6.04 -8.96
C LEU A 4 4.80 -4.84 -8.06
N ARG A 5 5.16 -3.71 -8.65
CA ARG A 5 5.04 -2.37 -8.05
C ARG A 5 3.55 -2.16 -7.78
N ASN A 6 3.04 -2.83 -6.75
CA ASN A 6 1.61 -3.04 -6.47
C ASN A 6 0.97 -1.82 -5.83
N CYS A 7 1.15 -0.69 -6.49
CA CYS A 7 0.37 0.52 -6.36
C CYS A 7 -0.56 0.65 -7.57
N ALA A 8 -0.14 0.13 -8.73
CA ALA A 8 -0.88 0.20 -9.99
C ALA A 8 -2.10 -0.72 -10.07
N LEU A 9 -2.08 -1.91 -9.43
CA LEU A 9 -3.24 -2.82 -9.40
C LEU A 9 -4.42 -2.24 -8.61
N ILE A 10 -4.15 -1.37 -7.64
CA ILE A 10 -5.20 -0.81 -6.77
C ILE A 10 -5.79 0.47 -7.38
N LEU A 11 -5.02 1.18 -8.20
CA LEU A 11 -5.52 2.31 -8.98
C LEU A 11 -6.68 1.95 -9.90
N ALA A 12 -6.59 0.83 -10.63
CA ALA A 12 -7.65 0.43 -11.55
C ALA A 12 -8.92 -0.02 -10.81
N ALA A 13 -8.78 -0.77 -9.70
CA ALA A 13 -9.91 -1.26 -8.93
C ALA A 13 -10.63 -0.16 -8.15
N VAL A 14 -9.91 0.79 -7.55
CA VAL A 14 -10.52 1.84 -6.70
C VAL A 14 -11.11 2.96 -7.57
N ALA A 15 -10.50 3.31 -8.72
CA ALA A 15 -11.05 4.30 -9.65
C ALA A 15 -12.41 3.87 -10.26
N LEU A 16 -12.62 2.56 -10.47
CA LEU A 16 -13.88 2.01 -10.97
C LEU A 16 -15.02 2.03 -9.94
N VAL A 17 -14.71 2.11 -8.64
CA VAL A 17 -15.70 1.98 -7.55
C VAL A 17 -16.17 3.35 -7.04
N TYR A 18 -15.33 4.38 -7.08
CA TYR A 18 -15.60 5.64 -6.36
C TYR A 18 -16.16 6.81 -7.20
N THR A 19 -16.03 6.79 -8.53
CA THR A 19 -16.59 7.86 -9.38
C THR A 19 -17.75 7.36 -10.21
N LYS A 20 -18.96 7.53 -9.66
CA LYS A 20 -20.25 7.01 -10.15
C LYS A 20 -20.34 5.49 -10.02
N PRO A 21 -21.52 4.91 -9.73
CA PRO A 21 -21.71 3.51 -10.06
C PRO A 21 -21.53 3.44 -11.57
N VAL A 22 -20.37 3.00 -12.05
CA VAL A 22 -20.19 2.62 -13.44
C VAL A 22 -21.08 1.39 -13.59
N GLN A 23 -22.37 1.64 -13.84
CA GLN A 23 -23.30 0.59 -14.19
C GLN A 23 -22.73 -0.03 -15.46
N ASN A 24 -22.34 -1.30 -15.36
CA ASN A 24 -21.69 -2.09 -16.42
C ASN A 24 -20.18 -1.81 -16.61
N VAL A 25 -19.38 -1.89 -15.53
CA VAL A 25 -17.94 -2.11 -15.67
C VAL A 25 -17.74 -3.41 -16.46
N ASP A 26 -17.14 -3.32 -17.65
CA ASP A 26 -16.70 -4.51 -18.39
C ASP A 26 -15.51 -5.14 -17.66
N LEU A 27 -15.81 -6.14 -16.84
CA LEU A 27 -14.81 -6.85 -16.05
C LEU A 27 -13.77 -7.55 -16.94
N ALA A 28 -14.13 -7.97 -18.16
CA ALA A 28 -13.18 -8.57 -19.08
C ALA A 28 -12.18 -7.54 -19.61
N ALA A 29 -12.65 -6.32 -19.93
CA ALA A 29 -11.77 -5.21 -20.32
C ALA A 29 -10.83 -4.82 -19.18
N VAL A 30 -11.33 -4.74 -17.95
CA VAL A 30 -10.51 -4.44 -16.75
C VAL A 30 -9.45 -5.53 -16.52
N ASN A 31 -9.84 -6.80 -16.55
CA ASN A 31 -8.91 -7.91 -16.36
C ASN A 31 -7.83 -7.94 -17.46
N THR A 32 -8.21 -7.67 -18.70
CA THR A 32 -7.28 -7.59 -19.84
C THR A 32 -6.29 -6.44 -19.63
N PHE A 33 -6.78 -5.24 -19.29
CA PHE A 33 -5.95 -4.09 -18.99
C PHE A 33 -4.97 -4.38 -17.85
N LEU A 34 -5.44 -4.94 -16.74
CA LEU A 34 -4.62 -5.28 -15.59
C LEU A 34 -3.55 -6.33 -15.92
N THR A 35 -3.89 -7.34 -16.73
CA THR A 35 -2.94 -8.36 -17.19
C THR A 35 -1.84 -7.76 -18.05
N ASN A 36 -2.21 -6.88 -18.99
CA ASN A 36 -1.24 -6.20 -19.86
C ASN A 36 -0.36 -5.25 -19.05
N LEU A 37 -0.94 -4.50 -18.13
CA LEU A 37 -0.20 -3.61 -17.25
C LEU A 37 0.81 -4.38 -16.40
N ALA A 38 0.38 -5.52 -15.84
CA ALA A 38 1.26 -6.39 -15.06
C ALA A 38 2.41 -6.97 -15.90
N ALA A 39 2.20 -7.22 -17.19
CA ALA A 39 3.24 -7.68 -18.11
C ALA A 39 4.27 -6.60 -18.46
N THR A 40 3.92 -5.32 -18.32
CA THR A 40 4.87 -4.20 -18.52
C THR A 40 5.72 -3.91 -17.28
N ASP A 41 5.42 -4.55 -16.15
CA ASP A 41 6.12 -4.27 -14.90
C ASP A 41 7.48 -4.97 -14.83
N VAL A 42 8.44 -4.30 -14.20
CA VAL A 42 9.76 -4.86 -13.91
C VAL A 42 9.69 -5.59 -12.59
N ARG A 43 9.84 -6.91 -12.64
CA ARG A 43 9.83 -7.73 -11.42
C ARG A 43 11.07 -7.45 -10.58
N THR A 44 10.88 -7.24 -9.28
CA THR A 44 11.98 -7.02 -8.33
C THR A 44 12.40 -8.30 -7.59
N ASP A 45 12.04 -9.47 -8.09
CA ASP A 45 12.22 -10.70 -7.32
C ASP A 45 13.63 -11.26 -7.30
N SER A 46 14.45 -10.90 -8.28
CA SER A 46 15.89 -11.07 -8.21
C SER A 46 16.58 -10.02 -7.32
N MET A 47 15.85 -8.97 -6.92
CA MET A 47 16.37 -7.83 -6.14
C MET A 47 16.03 -7.93 -4.65
N VAL A 48 15.28 -8.95 -4.23
CA VAL A 48 14.81 -9.14 -2.85
C VAL A 48 15.09 -10.57 -2.40
N THR A 49 15.86 -10.72 -1.34
CA THR A 49 16.14 -12.02 -0.70
C THR A 49 15.37 -12.10 0.62
N LEU A 50 14.65 -13.21 0.79
CA LEU A 50 13.82 -13.46 1.97
C LEU A 50 14.32 -14.70 2.72
N SER A 51 14.39 -14.60 4.05
CA SER A 51 14.56 -15.73 4.96
C SER A 51 13.23 -16.06 5.62
N TYR A 52 12.47 -16.96 5.00
CA TYR A 52 11.16 -17.33 5.51
C TYR A 52 11.18 -18.13 6.82
N GLN A 53 12.32 -18.73 7.19
CA GLN A 53 12.45 -19.51 8.42
C GLN A 53 11.30 -20.54 8.58
N ASN A 54 10.70 -20.66 9.76
CA ASN A 54 9.71 -21.68 10.08
C ASN A 54 8.26 -21.18 9.97
N MET A 55 7.34 -22.14 10.03
CA MET A 55 5.90 -21.87 9.99
C MET A 55 5.45 -21.27 11.33
N ALA A 56 4.63 -20.22 11.29
CA ALA A 56 4.03 -19.63 12.48
C ALA A 56 3.05 -20.61 13.16
N SER A 57 2.97 -20.56 14.49
CA SER A 57 2.08 -21.44 15.25
C SER A 57 0.66 -20.87 15.32
N LYS A 58 -0.33 -21.64 14.86
CA LYS A 58 -1.75 -21.30 15.05
C LYS A 58 -2.25 -21.53 16.49
N LYS A 59 -1.53 -22.35 17.27
CA LYS A 59 -1.92 -22.71 18.64
C LYS A 59 -1.31 -21.77 19.68
N ASN A 60 -0.10 -21.30 19.41
CA ASN A 60 0.67 -20.40 20.27
C ASN A 60 1.13 -19.21 19.41
N PRO A 61 0.22 -18.26 19.10
CA PRO A 61 0.51 -17.16 18.16
C PRO A 61 1.63 -16.24 18.64
N ASP A 62 1.85 -16.15 19.96
CA ASP A 62 2.91 -15.34 20.57
C ASP A 62 4.29 -16.04 20.55
N HIS A 63 4.37 -17.27 20.02
CA HIS A 63 5.64 -17.97 19.92
C HIS A 63 6.37 -17.61 18.63
N ASP A 64 7.48 -16.91 18.78
CA ASP A 64 8.38 -16.60 17.67
C ASP A 64 9.05 -17.88 17.13
N ASN A 65 8.68 -18.25 15.89
CA ASN A 65 9.28 -19.36 15.16
C ASN A 65 10.31 -18.88 14.10
N ALA A 66 10.59 -17.59 14.06
CA ALA A 66 11.36 -16.91 13.04
C ALA A 66 12.24 -15.78 13.63
N LYS A 67 13.17 -16.15 14.50
CA LYS A 67 14.11 -15.26 15.22
C LYS A 67 14.91 -14.23 14.40
N ASP A 68 15.05 -14.44 13.09
CA ASP A 68 15.81 -13.55 12.20
C ASP A 68 14.83 -12.68 11.37
N PRO A 69 15.25 -11.55 10.80
CA PRO A 69 14.39 -10.77 9.91
C PRO A 69 13.95 -11.57 8.68
N LEU A 70 12.73 -11.33 8.20
CA LEU A 70 12.23 -11.88 6.93
C LEU A 70 13.07 -11.37 5.76
N PHE A 71 13.39 -10.08 5.72
CA PHE A 71 14.15 -9.47 4.64
C PHE A 71 15.66 -9.53 4.93
N THR A 72 16.40 -10.35 4.19
CA THR A 72 17.86 -10.46 4.37
C THR A 72 18.63 -9.50 3.45
N SER A 73 18.08 -9.17 2.29
CA SER A 73 18.64 -8.14 1.41
C SER A 73 17.56 -7.56 0.50
N VAL A 74 17.60 -6.24 0.30
CA VAL A 74 16.83 -5.53 -0.74
C VAL A 74 17.81 -4.68 -1.53
N ASP A 75 17.85 -4.84 -2.85
CA ASP A 75 18.74 -4.09 -3.73
C ASP A 75 18.46 -2.58 -3.65
N ALA A 76 19.53 -1.79 -3.68
CA ALA A 76 19.46 -0.33 -3.66
C ALA A 76 18.66 0.27 -4.80
N SER A 77 18.63 -0.39 -5.96
CA SER A 77 17.83 0.06 -7.10
C SER A 77 16.33 0.06 -6.81
N VAL A 78 15.86 -0.76 -5.85
CA VAL A 78 14.44 -0.81 -5.49
C VAL A 78 14.04 0.45 -4.74
N TYR A 79 14.67 0.75 -3.61
CA TYR A 79 14.35 1.96 -2.83
C TYR A 79 14.85 3.25 -3.48
N GLY A 80 15.74 3.18 -4.47
CA GLY A 80 16.17 4.34 -5.28
C GLY A 80 15.20 4.75 -6.39
N SER A 81 14.16 3.97 -6.69
CA SER A 81 13.21 4.34 -7.75
C SER A 81 12.22 5.41 -7.27
N ALA A 82 11.86 6.36 -8.14
CA ALA A 82 11.00 7.50 -7.82
C ALA A 82 9.68 7.10 -7.11
N THR A 83 9.04 6.00 -7.53
CA THR A 83 7.79 5.51 -6.91
C THR A 83 7.98 5.05 -5.47
N TYR A 84 9.06 4.32 -5.18
CA TYR A 84 9.33 3.82 -3.84
C TYR A 84 9.76 4.95 -2.90
N ILE A 85 10.51 5.93 -3.41
CA ILE A 85 10.89 7.15 -2.67
C ILE A 85 9.64 7.88 -2.19
N VAL A 86 8.72 8.23 -3.10
CA VAL A 86 7.54 9.02 -2.68
C VAL A 86 6.56 8.26 -1.79
N ILE A 87 6.56 6.92 -1.85
CA ILE A 87 5.81 6.10 -0.88
C ILE A 87 6.50 6.16 0.48
N ALA A 88 7.82 5.94 0.53
CA ALA A 88 8.61 5.97 1.75
C ALA A 88 8.52 7.34 2.46
N ASP A 89 8.55 8.44 1.71
CA ASP A 89 8.44 9.80 2.24
C ASP A 89 7.09 10.07 2.92
N LEU A 90 6.03 9.37 2.49
CA LEU A 90 4.69 9.49 3.06
C LEU A 90 4.50 8.66 4.34
N LEU A 91 5.15 7.49 4.44
CA LEU A 91 4.92 6.55 5.55
C LEU A 91 5.07 7.18 6.95
N PRO A 92 6.08 8.03 7.23
CA PRO A 92 6.28 8.63 8.56
C PRO A 92 5.12 9.51 9.05
N PHE A 93 4.26 10.00 8.16
CA PHE A 93 3.12 10.84 8.53
C PHE A 93 1.89 10.04 8.98
N PHE A 94 1.89 8.72 8.79
CA PHE A 94 0.76 7.87 9.13
C PHE A 94 1.01 7.10 10.42
N GLN A 95 0.07 7.25 11.35
CA GLN A 95 -0.08 6.30 12.45
C GLN A 95 -0.93 5.12 11.97
N PHE A 96 -0.63 3.90 12.41
CA PHE A 96 -1.42 2.73 12.06
C PHE A 96 -2.84 2.79 12.63
N ASP A 97 -2.96 3.23 13.89
CA ASP A 97 -4.24 3.37 14.60
C ASP A 97 -5.25 4.20 13.79
N CYS A 98 -6.43 3.63 13.56
CA CYS A 98 -7.51 4.29 12.81
C CYS A 98 -8.19 5.42 13.59
N ASP A 99 -7.99 5.51 14.90
CA ASP A 99 -8.52 6.57 15.75
C ASP A 99 -7.56 7.76 15.89
N GLN A 100 -6.43 7.75 15.18
CA GLN A 100 -5.55 8.91 15.01
C GLN A 100 -5.89 9.68 13.73
N PRO A 101 -6.14 11.01 13.80
CA PRO A 101 -6.53 11.79 12.64
C PRO A 101 -5.42 11.87 11.59
N ILE A 102 -5.81 11.88 10.31
CA ILE A 102 -4.88 12.20 9.22
C ILE A 102 -4.36 13.63 9.43
N PRO A 103 -3.03 13.88 9.36
CA PRO A 103 -2.44 15.18 9.70
C PRO A 103 -2.59 16.21 8.56
N THR A 104 -3.82 16.52 8.15
CA THR A 104 -4.13 17.39 7.01
C THR A 104 -3.72 18.86 7.19
N SER A 105 -3.38 19.27 8.40
CA SER A 105 -2.83 20.59 8.72
C SER A 105 -1.29 20.64 8.75
N ASN A 106 -0.60 19.51 8.62
CA ASN A 106 0.86 19.45 8.63
C ASN A 106 1.43 19.77 7.23
N ASN A 107 2.22 20.84 7.12
CA ASN A 107 2.81 21.24 5.84
C ASN A 107 3.72 20.15 5.22
N GLY A 108 4.52 19.46 6.02
CA GLY A 108 5.38 18.37 5.54
C GLY A 108 4.56 17.22 4.94
N TYR A 109 3.42 16.89 5.56
CA TYR A 109 2.49 15.91 4.99
C TYR A 109 1.91 16.40 3.65
N LEU A 110 1.48 17.67 3.57
CA LEU A 110 0.94 18.24 2.34
C LEU A 110 1.97 18.27 1.21
N ASP A 111 3.22 18.60 1.52
CA ASP A 111 4.34 18.58 0.56
C ASP A 111 4.65 17.16 0.08
N ALA A 112 4.66 16.18 0.99
CA ALA A 112 4.84 14.76 0.63
C ALA A 112 3.69 14.23 -0.25
N VAL A 113 2.44 14.63 0.04
CA VAL A 113 1.28 14.31 -0.81
C VAL A 113 1.42 14.93 -2.20
N ASP A 114 1.86 16.18 -2.29
CA ASP A 114 2.07 16.86 -3.57
C ASP A 114 3.16 16.18 -4.39
N SER A 115 4.29 15.87 -3.76
CA SER A 115 5.41 15.11 -4.35
C SER A 115 4.97 13.73 -4.83
N PHE A 116 4.20 13.00 -4.01
CA PHE A 116 3.63 11.73 -4.41
C PHE A 116 2.76 11.88 -5.65
N LEU A 117 1.77 12.78 -5.65
CA LEU A 117 0.89 12.97 -6.80
C LEU A 117 1.68 13.34 -8.07
N THR A 118 2.66 14.23 -7.96
CA THR A 118 3.48 14.68 -9.08
C THR A 118 4.32 13.55 -9.68
N ASN A 119 5.02 12.76 -8.85
CA ASN A 119 5.88 11.69 -9.34
C ASN A 119 5.08 10.43 -9.74
N TYR A 120 4.03 10.13 -8.99
CA TYR A 120 3.19 8.95 -9.22
C TYR A 120 2.40 9.06 -10.52
N ILE A 121 1.79 10.22 -10.80
CA ILE A 121 1.07 10.50 -12.06
C ILE A 121 1.98 10.32 -13.29
N ASN A 122 3.25 10.66 -13.15
CA ASN A 122 4.21 10.59 -14.23
C ASN A 122 4.73 9.18 -14.52
N SER A 123 4.43 8.19 -13.67
CA SER A 123 4.81 6.81 -13.92
C SER A 123 4.04 6.20 -15.11
N ASP A 124 4.70 5.32 -15.86
CA ASP A 124 4.11 4.70 -17.06
C ASP A 124 2.84 3.93 -16.74
N ALA A 125 2.80 3.27 -15.57
CA ALA A 125 1.63 2.54 -15.13
C ALA A 125 0.42 3.45 -14.88
N VAL A 126 0.63 4.64 -14.31
CA VAL A 126 -0.45 5.60 -14.07
C VAL A 126 -0.90 6.26 -15.37
N LYS A 127 0.00 6.54 -16.30
CA LYS A 127 -0.35 7.03 -17.64
C LYS A 127 -1.17 6.01 -18.43
N ALA A 128 -0.81 4.73 -18.36
CA ALA A 128 -1.59 3.65 -18.96
C ALA A 128 -2.97 3.52 -18.32
N ALA A 129 -3.06 3.60 -16.98
CA ALA A 129 -4.33 3.61 -16.26
C ALA A 129 -5.20 4.81 -16.63
N TRP A 130 -4.62 6.01 -16.73
CA TRP A 130 -5.35 7.21 -17.13
C TRP A 130 -5.91 7.08 -18.55
N THR A 131 -5.13 6.51 -19.47
CA THR A 131 -5.59 6.24 -20.85
C THR A 131 -6.77 5.27 -20.85
N PHE A 132 -6.69 4.20 -20.06
CA PHE A 132 -7.78 3.24 -19.91
C PHE A 132 -9.04 3.89 -19.31
N LEU A 133 -8.89 4.67 -18.23
CA LEU A 133 -10.02 5.35 -17.57
C LEU A 133 -10.70 6.38 -18.49
N GLN A 134 -9.96 7.03 -19.38
CA GLN A 134 -10.53 7.90 -20.42
C GLN A 134 -11.37 7.09 -21.41
N ALA A 135 -10.88 5.95 -21.87
CA ALA A 135 -11.63 5.07 -22.78
C ALA A 135 -12.91 4.51 -22.13
N GLN A 136 -12.93 4.35 -20.80
CA GLN A 136 -14.11 3.95 -20.03
C GLN A 136 -15.05 5.14 -19.68
N GLY A 137 -14.71 6.37 -20.04
CA GLY A 137 -15.51 7.57 -19.70
C GLY A 137 -15.47 7.95 -18.21
N VAL A 138 -14.50 7.44 -17.45
CA VAL A 138 -14.35 7.66 -16.00
C VAL A 138 -13.48 8.90 -15.70
N SER A 139 -12.51 9.19 -16.57
CA SER A 139 -11.61 10.34 -16.45
C SER A 139 -11.62 11.18 -17.73
N THR A 140 -11.43 12.49 -17.61
CA THR A 140 -11.22 13.37 -18.76
C THR A 140 -9.75 13.31 -19.21
N ASN A 141 -9.44 13.94 -20.35
CA ASN A 141 -8.07 14.14 -20.83
C ASN A 141 -7.37 15.36 -20.18
N ASP A 142 -8.00 16.01 -19.20
CA ASP A 142 -7.42 17.13 -18.45
C ASP A 142 -6.56 16.60 -17.30
N ALA A 143 -5.25 16.84 -17.38
CA ALA A 143 -4.28 16.42 -16.38
C ALA A 143 -4.56 17.02 -14.98
N THR A 144 -5.07 18.25 -14.91
CA THR A 144 -5.40 18.91 -13.64
C THR A 144 -6.61 18.26 -12.99
N ALA A 145 -7.63 17.94 -13.80
CA ALA A 145 -8.80 17.20 -13.35
C ALA A 145 -8.42 15.80 -12.87
N PHE A 146 -7.56 15.08 -13.62
CA PHE A 146 -7.09 13.76 -13.24
C PHE A 146 -6.25 13.78 -11.95
N ARG A 147 -5.37 14.77 -11.80
CA ARG A 147 -4.62 14.98 -10.54
C ARG A 147 -5.54 15.18 -9.35
N THR A 148 -6.59 15.98 -9.53
CA THR A 148 -7.59 16.22 -8.48
C THR A 148 -8.38 14.94 -8.17
N GLN A 149 -8.76 14.17 -9.20
CA GLN A 149 -9.42 12.87 -9.04
C GLN A 149 -8.55 11.91 -8.22
N LEU A 150 -7.26 11.79 -8.53
CA LEU A 150 -6.33 10.96 -7.78
C LEU A 150 -6.11 11.46 -6.35
N LYS A 151 -5.97 12.77 -6.15
CA LYS A 151 -5.86 13.35 -4.80
C LYS A 151 -7.08 12.98 -3.96
N ASN A 152 -8.27 13.11 -4.52
CA ASN A 152 -9.51 12.79 -3.81
C ASN A 152 -9.62 11.29 -3.52
N LEU A 153 -9.23 10.43 -4.47
CA LEU A 153 -9.23 8.98 -4.30
C LEU A 153 -8.32 8.53 -3.14
N TRP A 154 -7.10 9.06 -3.09
CA TRP A 154 -6.05 8.57 -2.20
C TRP A 154 -5.99 9.30 -0.86
N PHE A 155 -6.27 10.60 -0.84
CA PHE A 155 -5.95 11.46 0.30
C PHE A 155 -7.15 12.17 0.93
N THR A 156 -8.38 11.94 0.45
CA THR A 156 -9.58 12.40 1.18
C THR A 156 -9.71 11.61 2.47
N PRO A 157 -9.64 12.27 3.65
CA PRO A 157 -9.85 11.59 4.91
C PRO A 157 -11.30 11.14 5.06
N TYR A 158 -11.52 9.97 5.63
CA TYR A 158 -12.83 9.48 6.03
C TYR A 158 -12.74 8.82 7.41
N ALA A 159 -13.88 8.78 8.10
CA ALA A 159 -14.01 8.11 9.37
C ALA A 159 -14.54 6.70 9.17
N ARG A 160 -13.98 5.73 9.90
CA ARG A 160 -14.57 4.39 10.06
C ARG A 160 -15.55 4.37 11.24
N ASN A 161 -15.19 5.11 12.28
CA ASN A 161 -16.01 5.38 13.46
C ASN A 161 -16.29 6.88 13.55
N SER A 162 -15.62 7.59 14.46
CA SER A 162 -15.78 9.03 14.71
C SER A 162 -14.62 9.88 14.17
N VAL A 163 -13.40 9.33 14.10
CA VAL A 163 -12.20 10.09 13.73
C VAL A 163 -11.92 9.95 12.23
N LEU A 164 -11.58 11.06 11.57
CA LEU A 164 -11.07 11.11 10.20
C LEU A 164 -9.63 10.58 10.11
N GLY A 165 -9.42 9.33 10.56
CA GLY A 165 -8.11 8.70 10.69
C GLY A 165 -7.75 7.73 9.58
N SER A 166 -8.58 7.63 8.53
CA SER A 166 -8.37 6.77 7.37
C SER A 166 -8.38 7.57 6.07
N ASN A 167 -7.62 7.12 5.08
CA ASN A 167 -7.72 7.55 3.68
C ASN A 167 -7.29 6.39 2.76
N GLY A 168 -7.48 6.52 1.45
CA GLY A 168 -7.14 5.46 0.49
C GLY A 168 -5.66 5.07 0.54
N PHE A 169 -4.75 6.03 0.70
CA PHE A 169 -3.32 5.78 0.74
C PHE A 169 -2.94 4.94 1.96
N LYS A 170 -3.42 5.31 3.15
CA LYS A 170 -3.21 4.57 4.40
C LYS A 170 -3.73 3.15 4.28
N SER A 171 -4.97 2.98 3.83
CA SER A 171 -5.61 1.66 3.67
C SER A 171 -4.85 0.70 2.74
N VAL A 172 -4.03 1.21 1.82
CA VAL A 172 -3.39 0.42 0.77
C VAL A 172 -1.89 0.25 0.97
N PHE A 173 -1.19 1.34 1.30
CA PHE A 173 0.28 1.36 1.37
C PHE A 173 0.83 1.26 2.78
N VAL A 174 0.03 1.67 3.77
CA VAL A 174 0.44 1.70 5.18
C VAL A 174 -0.18 0.53 5.94
N GLY A 175 -1.46 0.22 5.70
CA GLY A 175 -2.27 -0.62 6.58
C GLY A 175 -2.87 0.18 7.75
N GLU A 176 -3.78 -0.45 8.49
CA GLU A 176 -4.53 0.20 9.57
C GLU A 176 -4.66 -0.73 10.78
N ALA A 177 -4.48 -0.21 11.98
CA ALA A 177 -4.73 -0.94 13.21
C ALA A 177 -6.07 -0.49 13.83
N SER A 178 -6.81 -1.44 14.39
CA SER A 178 -7.97 -1.19 15.25
C SER A 178 -7.77 -1.97 16.54
N GLY A 179 -7.38 -1.27 17.60
CA GLY A 179 -6.76 -1.92 18.76
C GLY A 179 -5.56 -2.77 18.32
N THR A 180 -5.38 -3.95 18.90
CA THR A 180 -4.24 -4.84 18.62
C THR A 180 -4.31 -5.56 17.26
N VAL A 181 -5.37 -5.34 16.46
CA VAL A 181 -5.56 -6.04 15.19
C VAL A 181 -5.07 -5.17 14.02
N MET A 182 -4.05 -5.66 13.33
CA MET A 182 -3.58 -5.07 12.08
C MET A 182 -4.46 -5.52 10.91
N ASN A 183 -4.93 -4.56 10.12
CA ASN A 183 -5.83 -4.73 9.00
C ASN A 183 -5.21 -4.16 7.72
N ARG A 184 -5.56 -4.75 6.57
CA ARG A 184 -5.23 -4.23 5.22
C ARG A 184 -3.73 -3.97 5.00
N PHE A 185 -2.87 -4.68 5.72
CA PHE A 185 -1.43 -4.59 5.53
C PHE A 185 -0.98 -5.59 4.45
N ALA A 186 -0.68 -5.10 3.24
CA ALA A 186 -0.28 -5.95 2.11
C ALA A 186 0.95 -5.44 1.35
N ASN A 187 1.49 -4.29 1.74
CA ASN A 187 2.64 -3.68 1.07
C ASN A 187 3.95 -4.27 1.61
N TRP A 188 4.59 -5.13 0.83
CA TRP A 188 5.86 -5.77 1.21
C TRP A 188 6.97 -4.74 1.49
N PHE A 189 7.00 -3.62 0.75
CA PHE A 189 8.02 -2.59 0.93
C PHE A 189 7.76 -1.80 2.22
N GLY A 190 6.48 -1.57 2.53
CA GLY A 190 6.07 -1.10 3.84
C GLY A 190 6.54 -2.03 4.94
N PHE A 191 6.35 -3.35 4.79
CA PHE A 191 6.82 -4.34 5.78
C PHE A 191 8.33 -4.22 5.99
N TYR A 192 9.09 -4.21 4.90
CA TYR A 192 10.54 -4.10 4.92
C TYR A 192 11.02 -2.85 5.69
N ILE A 193 10.39 -1.69 5.46
CA ILE A 193 10.71 -0.47 6.20
C ILE A 193 10.42 -0.63 7.70
N GLN A 194 9.27 -1.22 8.05
CA GLN A 194 8.86 -1.40 9.45
C GLN A 194 9.69 -2.47 10.20
N GLU A 195 10.12 -3.53 9.51
CA GLU A 195 11.02 -4.55 10.08
C GLU A 195 12.42 -3.97 10.31
N ASN A 196 12.92 -3.15 9.38
CA ASN A 196 14.18 -2.44 9.54
C ASN A 196 14.16 -1.42 10.68
N SER A 197 13.02 -0.74 10.90
CA SER A 197 12.84 0.18 12.03
C SER A 197 12.56 -0.51 13.36
N LYS A 198 12.51 -1.85 13.39
CA LYS A 198 12.14 -2.66 14.57
C LYS A 198 10.73 -2.40 15.09
N THR A 199 9.88 -1.85 14.23
CA THR A 199 8.46 -1.67 14.53
C THR A 199 7.72 -2.98 14.33
N PHE A 200 8.09 -3.76 13.31
CA PHE A 200 7.53 -5.08 13.04
C PHE A 200 8.56 -6.18 13.36
N ASP A 201 8.08 -7.27 13.92
CA ASP A 201 8.87 -8.47 14.23
C ASP A 201 8.23 -9.70 13.58
N TYR A 202 8.91 -10.33 12.62
CA TYR A 202 8.38 -11.45 11.83
C TYR A 202 8.44 -12.76 12.61
N HIS A 203 7.32 -13.47 12.74
CA HIS A 203 7.24 -14.70 13.57
C HIS A 203 7.07 -16.00 12.77
N GLY A 204 6.98 -15.90 11.46
CA GLY A 204 6.86 -17.04 10.56
C GLY A 204 5.70 -16.93 9.56
N TRP A 205 5.59 -17.93 8.69
CA TRP A 205 4.59 -17.98 7.63
C TRP A 205 3.47 -18.97 7.96
N PHE A 206 2.26 -18.75 7.44
CA PHE A 206 1.16 -19.72 7.49
C PHE A 206 0.99 -20.46 6.16
N THR A 207 1.08 -19.73 5.05
CA THR A 207 0.94 -20.27 3.70
C THR A 207 1.96 -19.62 2.78
N LYS A 208 2.63 -20.43 1.97
CA LYS A 208 3.55 -19.99 0.90
C LYS A 208 2.98 -20.35 -0.46
N LEU A 209 2.81 -19.35 -1.32
CA LEU A 209 2.52 -19.51 -2.74
C LEU A 209 3.68 -18.90 -3.54
N ASN A 210 3.78 -19.23 -4.82
CA ASN A 210 4.90 -18.80 -5.68
C ASN A 210 5.07 -17.26 -5.78
N VAL A 211 4.02 -16.49 -5.49
CA VAL A 211 3.99 -15.02 -5.63
C VAL A 211 3.43 -14.28 -4.41
N SER A 212 2.98 -15.01 -3.39
CA SER A 212 2.40 -14.41 -2.17
C SER A 212 2.65 -15.32 -0.97
N ALA A 213 2.74 -14.71 0.21
CA ALA A 213 2.80 -15.43 1.46
C ALA A 213 1.83 -14.78 2.45
N LEU A 214 1.20 -15.61 3.26
CA LEU A 214 0.51 -15.17 4.46
C LEU A 214 1.43 -15.41 5.65
N PHE A 215 1.64 -14.40 6.49
CA PHE A 215 2.57 -14.48 7.61
C PHE A 215 2.03 -13.82 8.89
N GLN A 216 2.69 -14.15 10.00
CA GLN A 216 2.49 -13.59 11.34
C GLN A 216 3.63 -12.60 11.64
N PHE A 217 3.30 -11.50 12.28
CA PHE A 217 4.27 -10.56 12.82
C PHE A 217 3.67 -9.83 14.03
N ASP A 218 4.53 -9.39 14.93
CA ASP A 218 4.17 -8.47 15.99
C ASP A 218 4.38 -7.04 15.52
N CYS A 219 3.49 -6.14 15.93
CA CYS A 219 3.54 -4.72 15.62
C CYS A 219 3.64 -3.95 16.93
N CYS A 220 4.78 -3.30 17.16
CA CYS A 220 5.00 -2.46 18.34
C CYS A 220 4.22 -1.14 18.18
N LEU A 221 2.93 -1.16 18.52
CA LEU A 221 2.10 0.04 18.63
C LEU A 221 2.07 0.46 20.10
N ALA A 222 2.62 1.63 20.40
CA ALA A 222 2.32 2.31 21.63
C ALA A 222 0.90 2.87 21.54
N PHE A 223 -0.11 2.06 21.86
CA PHE A 223 -1.41 2.59 22.19
C PHE A 223 -1.23 3.37 23.49
N THR A 224 -1.32 4.70 23.43
CA THR A 224 -1.51 5.47 24.66
C THR A 224 -2.86 5.05 25.21
N ASP A 225 -2.85 4.22 26.26
CA ASP A 225 -4.03 3.88 27.03
C ASP A 225 -4.68 5.19 27.50
N ILE A 226 -5.76 5.59 26.83
CA ILE A 226 -6.73 6.51 27.42
C ILE A 226 -7.59 5.62 28.30
N GLU A 227 -7.09 5.34 29.51
CA GLU A 227 -7.93 4.79 30.58
C GLU A 227 -9.13 5.72 30.82
N LYS A 228 -10.29 5.08 31.00
CA LYS A 228 -11.60 5.68 31.22
C LYS A 228 -11.70 6.47 32.52
#